data_AF-A0AAQ2NCZ2-F1
#
_entry.id   AF-A0AAQ2NCZ2-F1
#
_cell.length_a   1.000
_cell.length_b   1.000
_cell.length_c   1.000
_cell.angle_alpha   90.00
_cell.angle_beta   90.00
_cell.angle_gamma   90.00
#
_symmetry.space_group_name_H-M   'P 1'
#
loop_
_entity.id
_entity.type
_entity.pdbx_description
1 polymer ?
#
loop_
_entity_poly.entity_id
_entity_poly.type
_entity_poly.pdbx_seq_one_letter_code
_entity_poly.pdbx_strand_id
1 'polypeptide(L)'
;MNHKGPYMRKNITIGTTLRRISLILFCLLPLKGICQTGEATVDALVKMGFENVGWTEDTEERVFVIQNSAYRLEGVGIGKAVDLIQKMGLPENKPCRLIVLDNNIPQISLYYQPMKGDSVAEVSRADWSVSYDLGEGWKQARRIKKQNSSLFKVDIVVYPELLFRNYILSKVYEIVVNVSPAIEVSLWKGMKLTGQVIFPIYNDYGQRYKQIRPGFVTLSQTVRLPQRTFLTASVGFFNKFRWGGDLKAKHFFKDERFSVDARIGYTGRGYFEDWAFYHGTKWTLTGSIGANFYWPKYNTQFSLKGERYLEGEYGARFDMIRHFRYASIGFYGMKVQHAGNKGLNGGFLFQIALPPYKYKRKGYIPRVIPNNFGFQYNAGNERIYGKGYSPQASDNVMENNSFNPYFIKSELLNF
;
A
#
# COMPACT_ATOMS: atom_id res chain seq x y z
N MET A 1 -99.91 -5.09 -27.83
CA MET A 1 -99.07 -5.85 -26.89
C MET A 1 -98.08 -6.68 -27.71
N ASN A 2 -96.79 -6.46 -27.50
CA ASN A 2 -95.69 -7.04 -28.26
C ASN A 2 -95.37 -8.48 -27.82
N HIS A 3 -95.13 -9.37 -28.79
CA HIS A 3 -94.37 -10.60 -28.57
C HIS A 3 -92.99 -10.48 -29.21
N LYS A 4 -91.95 -10.65 -28.39
CA LYS A 4 -90.53 -10.60 -28.75
C LYS A 4 -90.02 -12.01 -29.05
N GLY A 5 -89.26 -12.18 -30.13
CA GLY A 5 -88.46 -13.37 -30.40
C GLY A 5 -87.16 -13.41 -29.56
N PRO A 6 -86.47 -14.56 -29.48
CA PRO A 6 -85.26 -14.70 -28.67
C PRO A 6 -84.00 -14.29 -29.45
N TYR A 7 -83.16 -13.45 -28.82
CA TYR A 7 -81.81 -13.11 -29.28
C TYR A 7 -80.79 -14.09 -28.69
N MET A 8 -80.06 -14.82 -29.54
CA MET A 8 -78.86 -15.57 -29.18
C MET A 8 -77.65 -14.63 -29.08
N ARG A 9 -77.11 -14.42 -27.88
CA ARG A 9 -75.81 -13.74 -27.66
C ARG A 9 -74.66 -14.75 -27.75
N LYS A 10 -73.81 -14.63 -28.78
CA LYS A 10 -72.47 -15.23 -28.82
C LYS A 10 -71.54 -14.44 -27.88
N ASN A 11 -71.14 -15.03 -26.76
CA ASN A 11 -70.06 -14.50 -25.93
C ASN A 11 -68.71 -14.91 -26.55
N ILE A 12 -68.00 -13.93 -27.11
CA ILE A 12 -66.63 -14.10 -27.62
C ILE A 12 -65.67 -14.08 -26.42
N THR A 13 -64.82 -15.09 -26.34
CA THR A 13 -63.81 -15.31 -25.30
C THR A 13 -62.64 -14.33 -25.45
N ILE A 14 -62.83 -13.07 -25.09
CA ILE A 14 -61.83 -11.99 -25.24
C ILE A 14 -60.64 -12.16 -24.26
N GLY A 15 -60.84 -12.84 -23.13
CA GLY A 15 -59.82 -12.96 -22.07
C GLY A 15 -58.61 -13.85 -22.41
N THR A 16 -58.78 -14.88 -23.24
CA THR A 16 -57.69 -15.82 -23.59
C THR A 16 -56.76 -15.26 -24.66
N THR A 17 -57.26 -14.43 -25.57
CA THR A 17 -56.49 -13.83 -26.65
C THR A 17 -55.60 -12.70 -26.13
N LEU A 18 -56.10 -11.86 -25.21
CA LEU A 18 -55.29 -10.83 -24.55
C LEU A 18 -54.14 -11.42 -23.70
N ARG A 19 -54.38 -12.53 -23.01
CA ARG A 19 -53.33 -13.23 -22.23
C ARG A 19 -52.21 -13.78 -23.13
N ARG A 20 -52.55 -14.31 -24.31
CA ARG A 20 -51.55 -14.81 -25.27
C ARG A 20 -50.75 -13.68 -25.92
N ILE A 21 -51.38 -12.55 -26.23
CA ILE A 21 -50.69 -11.36 -26.76
C ILE A 21 -49.75 -10.77 -25.70
N SER A 22 -50.18 -10.71 -24.43
CA SER A 22 -49.32 -10.23 -23.33
C SER A 22 -48.11 -11.13 -23.07
N LEU A 23 -48.23 -12.45 -23.26
CA LEU A 23 -47.11 -13.39 -23.13
C LEU A 23 -46.12 -13.26 -24.30
N ILE A 24 -46.61 -13.06 -25.53
CA ILE A 24 -45.75 -12.84 -26.71
C ILE A 24 -45.05 -11.47 -26.62
N LEU A 25 -45.71 -10.43 -26.08
CA LEU A 25 -45.08 -9.12 -25.84
C LEU A 25 -43.99 -9.20 -24.75
N PHE A 26 -44.15 -10.07 -23.75
CA PHE A 26 -43.14 -10.30 -22.72
C PHE A 26 -41.92 -11.06 -23.26
N CYS A 27 -42.11 -11.93 -24.27
CA CYS A 27 -41.03 -12.62 -24.98
C CYS A 27 -40.32 -11.74 -26.03
N LEU A 28 -40.95 -10.63 -26.46
CA LEU A 28 -40.38 -9.65 -27.39
C LEU A 28 -39.73 -8.45 -26.70
N LEU A 29 -39.79 -8.36 -25.37
CA LEU A 29 -38.82 -7.57 -24.64
C LEU A 29 -37.46 -8.20 -24.95
N PRO A 30 -36.54 -7.48 -25.62
CA PRO A 30 -35.18 -7.97 -25.66
C PRO A 30 -34.77 -8.11 -24.20
N LEU A 31 -34.56 -9.35 -23.76
CA LEU A 31 -33.64 -9.64 -22.67
C LEU A 31 -32.30 -9.08 -23.16
N LYS A 32 -32.14 -7.76 -23.04
CA LYS A 32 -30.84 -7.14 -22.95
C LYS A 32 -30.22 -7.89 -21.77
N GLY A 33 -29.32 -8.82 -22.09
CA GLY A 33 -28.50 -9.49 -21.10
C GLY A 33 -28.06 -8.42 -20.12
N ILE A 34 -28.20 -8.70 -18.83
CA ILE A 34 -27.86 -7.81 -17.73
C ILE A 34 -26.62 -7.05 -18.15
N CYS A 35 -26.78 -5.79 -18.56
CA CYS A 35 -25.66 -4.96 -18.94
C CYS A 35 -24.91 -4.83 -17.62
N GLN A 36 -23.81 -5.55 -17.48
CA GLN A 36 -23.00 -5.59 -16.26
C GLN A 36 -22.45 -4.18 -16.06
N THR A 37 -23.20 -3.36 -15.33
CA THR A 37 -22.80 -2.00 -15.05
C THR A 37 -21.60 -2.05 -14.12
N GLY A 38 -20.55 -1.29 -14.44
CA GLY A 38 -19.40 -1.20 -13.54
C GLY A 38 -19.78 -0.67 -12.15
N GLU A 39 -20.92 0.00 -12.03
CA GLU A 39 -21.48 0.49 -10.77
C GLU A 39 -21.75 -0.63 -9.76
N ALA A 40 -22.37 -1.74 -10.20
CA ALA A 40 -22.62 -2.88 -9.32
C ALA A 40 -21.32 -3.50 -8.79
N THR A 41 -20.28 -3.53 -9.63
CA THR A 41 -18.93 -3.97 -9.24
C THR A 41 -18.30 -3.01 -8.23
N VAL A 42 -18.45 -1.70 -8.42
CA VAL A 42 -17.98 -0.68 -7.46
C VAL A 42 -18.66 -0.84 -6.11
N ASP A 43 -19.98 -1.00 -6.06
CA ASP A 43 -20.73 -1.19 -4.81
C ASP A 43 -20.28 -2.45 -4.08
N ALA A 44 -20.03 -3.54 -4.82
CA ALA A 44 -19.52 -4.78 -4.26
C ALA A 44 -18.09 -4.62 -3.69
N LEU A 45 -17.19 -3.90 -4.38
CA LEU A 45 -15.84 -3.58 -3.90
C LEU A 45 -15.90 -2.70 -2.63
N VAL A 46 -16.75 -1.68 -2.60
CA VAL A 46 -16.98 -0.86 -1.41
C VAL A 46 -17.50 -1.71 -0.26
N LYS A 47 -18.42 -2.64 -0.52
CA LYS A 47 -18.95 -3.57 0.49
C LYS A 47 -17.87 -4.52 1.03
N MET A 48 -16.85 -4.86 0.24
CA MET A 48 -15.68 -5.61 0.70
C MET A 48 -14.75 -4.77 1.59
N GLY A 49 -14.89 -3.44 1.57
CA GLY A 49 -14.16 -2.50 2.43
C GLY A 49 -13.04 -1.75 1.72
N PHE A 50 -12.96 -1.83 0.39
CA PHE A 50 -12.06 -0.98 -0.40
C PHE A 50 -12.50 0.49 -0.34
N GLU A 51 -11.54 1.39 -0.38
CA GLU A 51 -11.75 2.84 -0.35
C GLU A 51 -11.37 3.45 -1.70
N ASN A 52 -11.81 4.69 -1.93
CA ASN A 52 -11.53 5.44 -3.17
C ASN A 52 -11.85 4.61 -4.44
N VAL A 53 -13.00 3.93 -4.43
CA VAL A 53 -13.40 3.00 -5.49
C VAL A 53 -14.13 3.76 -6.60
N GLY A 54 -13.81 3.50 -7.86
CA GLY A 54 -14.54 4.07 -8.98
C GLY A 54 -14.36 3.27 -10.26
N TRP A 55 -15.12 3.61 -11.28
CA TRP A 55 -15.00 3.01 -12.60
C TRP A 55 -15.26 4.01 -13.72
N THR A 56 -14.76 3.71 -14.91
CA THR A 56 -15.09 4.38 -16.18
C THR A 56 -14.95 3.37 -17.31
N GLU A 57 -15.62 3.62 -18.41
CA GLU A 57 -15.50 2.82 -19.61
C GLU A 57 -15.64 3.72 -20.83
N ASP A 58 -14.76 3.52 -21.80
CA ASP A 58 -14.85 4.12 -23.12
C ASP A 58 -14.90 3.05 -24.22
N THR A 59 -14.61 3.44 -25.46
CA THR A 59 -14.54 2.51 -26.60
C THR A 59 -13.31 1.61 -26.54
N GLU A 60 -12.26 2.00 -25.83
CA GLU A 60 -10.95 1.35 -25.81
C GLU A 60 -10.77 0.41 -24.61
N GLU A 61 -11.04 0.85 -23.37
CA GLU A 61 -10.86 0.04 -22.16
C GLU A 61 -11.88 0.33 -21.05
N ARG A 62 -12.18 -0.67 -20.21
CA ARG A 62 -12.87 -0.49 -18.94
C ARG A 62 -11.86 -0.35 -17.81
N VAL A 63 -11.94 0.72 -17.03
CA VAL A 63 -11.00 0.98 -15.93
C VAL A 63 -11.73 1.00 -14.59
N PHE A 64 -11.26 0.19 -13.65
CA PHE A 64 -11.58 0.27 -12.24
C PHE A 64 -10.44 0.91 -11.46
N VAL A 65 -10.79 1.62 -10.38
CA VAL A 65 -9.85 2.23 -9.45
C VAL A 65 -10.20 1.75 -8.05
N ILE A 66 -9.19 1.34 -7.27
CA ILE A 66 -9.37 0.93 -5.87
C ILE A 66 -8.22 1.45 -5.00
N GLN A 67 -8.48 1.62 -3.71
CA GLN A 67 -7.46 1.68 -2.67
C GLN A 67 -7.68 0.52 -1.71
N ASN A 68 -6.64 -0.31 -1.53
CA ASN A 68 -6.70 -1.38 -0.56
C ASN A 68 -6.65 -0.81 0.86
N SER A 69 -7.77 -0.88 1.54
CA SER A 69 -7.92 -0.53 2.94
C SER A 69 -8.35 -1.73 3.77
N ALA A 70 -8.96 -2.75 3.17
CA ALA A 70 -9.56 -3.85 3.92
C ALA A 70 -8.60 -4.99 4.27
N TYR A 71 -7.52 -5.15 3.51
CA TYR A 71 -6.59 -6.27 3.63
C TYR A 71 -5.20 -5.77 3.97
N ARG A 72 -4.51 -6.47 4.86
CA ARG A 72 -3.17 -6.06 5.32
C ARG A 72 -2.10 -6.13 4.24
N LEU A 73 -2.25 -7.09 3.34
CA LEU A 73 -1.29 -7.38 2.28
C LEU A 73 -1.89 -6.96 0.94
N GLU A 74 -1.17 -6.10 0.21
CA GLU A 74 -1.62 -5.58 -1.08
C GLU A 74 -1.93 -6.70 -2.08
N GLY A 75 -1.04 -7.71 -2.20
CA GLY A 75 -1.27 -8.86 -3.09
C GLY A 75 -2.58 -9.60 -2.81
N VAL A 76 -2.94 -9.78 -1.53
CA VAL A 76 -4.20 -10.42 -1.13
C VAL A 76 -5.40 -9.54 -1.46
N GLY A 77 -5.33 -8.24 -1.14
CA GLY A 77 -6.39 -7.29 -1.43
C GLY A 77 -6.65 -7.17 -2.93
N ILE A 78 -5.59 -6.99 -3.71
CA ILE A 78 -5.65 -6.90 -5.17
C ILE A 78 -6.21 -8.19 -5.78
N GLY A 79 -5.74 -9.37 -5.35
CA GLY A 79 -6.27 -10.65 -5.81
C GLY A 79 -7.76 -10.80 -5.55
N LYS A 80 -8.23 -10.38 -4.36
CA LYS A 80 -9.66 -10.38 -4.02
C LYS A 80 -10.48 -9.40 -4.84
N ALA A 81 -9.91 -8.26 -5.24
CA ALA A 81 -10.58 -7.33 -6.14
C ALA A 81 -10.67 -7.88 -7.56
N VAL A 82 -9.60 -8.51 -8.06
CA VAL A 82 -9.58 -9.20 -9.36
C VAL A 82 -10.64 -10.32 -9.41
N ASP A 83 -10.71 -11.18 -8.39
CA ASP A 83 -11.75 -12.22 -8.29
C ASP A 83 -13.15 -11.64 -8.42
N LEU A 84 -13.41 -10.54 -7.70
CA LEU A 84 -14.72 -9.92 -7.71
C LEU A 84 -15.04 -9.32 -9.08
N ILE A 85 -14.09 -8.61 -9.70
CA ILE A 85 -14.27 -8.03 -11.04
C ILE A 85 -14.56 -9.14 -12.06
N GLN A 86 -13.80 -10.23 -12.02
CA GLN A 86 -14.02 -11.40 -12.88
C GLN A 86 -15.40 -12.03 -12.65
N LYS A 87 -15.79 -12.20 -11.39
CA LYS A 87 -17.11 -12.76 -11.02
C LYS A 87 -18.28 -11.87 -11.43
N MET A 88 -18.13 -10.55 -11.32
CA MET A 88 -19.13 -9.58 -11.76
C MET A 88 -19.17 -9.45 -13.29
N GLY A 89 -18.08 -9.84 -13.94
CA GLY A 89 -17.94 -10.01 -15.37
C GLY A 89 -17.07 -8.93 -16.03
N LEU A 90 -16.26 -9.39 -16.97
CA LEU A 90 -15.31 -8.59 -17.74
C LEU A 90 -15.97 -8.06 -19.01
N PRO A 91 -15.53 -6.89 -19.53
CA PRO A 91 -16.06 -6.35 -20.77
C PRO A 91 -15.78 -7.30 -21.95
N GLU A 92 -16.78 -7.52 -22.80
CA GLU A 92 -16.63 -8.32 -24.02
C GLU A 92 -15.76 -7.57 -25.04
N ASN A 93 -14.78 -8.26 -25.62
CA ASN A 93 -13.91 -7.76 -26.69
C ASN A 93 -13.14 -6.46 -26.38
N LYS A 94 -13.07 -6.04 -25.12
CA LYS A 94 -12.30 -4.88 -24.69
C LYS A 94 -11.39 -5.21 -23.50
N PRO A 95 -10.21 -4.60 -23.39
CA PRO A 95 -9.38 -4.65 -22.21
C PRO A 95 -10.07 -4.19 -20.93
N CYS A 96 -9.61 -4.74 -19.80
CA CYS A 96 -9.97 -4.27 -18.48
C CYS A 96 -8.71 -3.90 -17.68
N ARG A 97 -8.73 -2.74 -17.04
CA ARG A 97 -7.64 -2.24 -16.20
C ARG A 97 -8.12 -2.04 -14.77
N LEU A 98 -7.30 -2.44 -13.80
CA LEU A 98 -7.48 -2.13 -12.39
C LEU A 98 -6.31 -1.25 -11.92
N ILE A 99 -6.60 -0.02 -11.51
CA ILE A 99 -5.60 0.91 -10.98
C ILE A 99 -5.66 0.89 -9.45
N VAL A 100 -4.53 0.59 -8.82
CA VAL A 100 -4.41 0.52 -7.37
C VAL A 100 -3.80 1.81 -6.84
N LEU A 101 -4.49 2.43 -5.88
CA LEU A 101 -4.07 3.64 -5.21
C LEU A 101 -3.50 3.33 -3.82
N ASP A 102 -2.58 4.18 -3.37
CA ASP A 102 -2.23 4.35 -1.97
C ASP A 102 -2.34 5.85 -1.64
N ASN A 103 -3.08 6.16 -0.58
CA ASN A 103 -3.41 7.53 -0.18
C ASN A 103 -3.82 8.44 -1.37
N ASN A 104 -4.75 7.96 -2.20
CA ASN A 104 -5.21 8.61 -3.44
C ASN A 104 -4.12 8.83 -4.54
N ILE A 105 -2.91 8.32 -4.38
CA ILE A 105 -1.84 8.33 -5.38
C ILE A 105 -1.82 6.97 -6.12
N PRO A 106 -1.89 6.93 -7.45
CA PRO A 106 -1.84 5.66 -8.19
C PRO A 106 -0.44 5.03 -8.11
N GLN A 107 -0.38 3.77 -7.68
CA GLN A 107 0.86 3.03 -7.45
C GLN A 107 1.19 2.10 -8.62
N ILE A 108 0.25 1.24 -9.01
CA ILE A 108 0.39 0.26 -10.10
C ILE A 108 -0.93 0.13 -10.85
N SER A 109 -0.88 -0.45 -12.05
CA SER A 109 -2.06 -0.96 -12.73
C SER A 109 -1.92 -2.45 -13.04
N LEU A 110 -3.07 -3.12 -13.07
CA LEU A 110 -3.22 -4.47 -13.59
C LEU A 110 -4.01 -4.37 -14.89
N TYR A 111 -3.55 -5.04 -15.94
CA TYR A 111 -4.13 -4.97 -17.27
C TYR A 111 -4.45 -6.38 -17.78
N TYR A 112 -5.72 -6.59 -18.09
CA TYR A 112 -6.27 -7.79 -18.70
C TYR A 112 -6.64 -7.52 -20.15
N GLN A 113 -6.16 -8.36 -21.05
CA GLN A 113 -6.51 -8.34 -22.48
C GLN A 113 -7.34 -9.59 -22.79
N PRO A 114 -8.55 -9.45 -23.37
CA PRO A 114 -9.34 -10.59 -23.81
C PRO A 114 -8.58 -11.38 -24.89
N MET A 115 -8.50 -12.71 -24.72
CA MET A 115 -7.99 -13.59 -25.77
C MET A 115 -9.07 -13.77 -26.84
N LYS A 116 -8.72 -13.54 -28.12
CA LYS A 116 -9.61 -13.87 -29.24
C LYS A 116 -9.43 -15.36 -29.57
N GLY A 117 -10.37 -16.19 -29.14
CA GLY A 117 -10.42 -17.61 -29.50
C GLY A 117 -11.73 -18.27 -29.07
N ASP A 118 -12.25 -19.16 -29.93
CA ASP A 118 -13.45 -19.96 -29.69
C ASP A 118 -13.17 -21.05 -28.65
N SER A 119 -13.36 -20.73 -27.37
CA SER A 119 -13.74 -21.62 -26.27
C SER A 119 -13.77 -20.82 -24.98
N VAL A 120 -14.63 -21.22 -24.04
CA VAL A 120 -14.84 -20.63 -22.71
C VAL A 120 -13.57 -20.74 -21.86
N ALA A 121 -12.54 -19.95 -22.16
CA ALA A 121 -11.35 -19.85 -21.33
C ALA A 121 -11.75 -19.17 -20.00
N GLU A 122 -11.75 -19.95 -18.92
CA GLU A 122 -12.02 -19.44 -17.58
C GLU A 122 -10.90 -18.45 -17.21
N VAL A 123 -11.25 -17.16 -17.12
CA VAL A 123 -10.27 -16.10 -16.88
C VAL A 123 -9.61 -16.30 -15.52
N SER A 124 -8.28 -16.38 -15.53
CA SER A 124 -7.47 -16.57 -14.32
C SER A 124 -6.82 -15.28 -13.87
N ARG A 125 -6.44 -15.19 -12.59
CA ARG A 125 -5.56 -14.12 -12.09
C ARG A 125 -4.21 -14.07 -12.84
N ALA A 126 -3.80 -15.20 -13.41
CA ALA A 126 -2.59 -15.33 -14.22
C ALA A 126 -2.63 -14.47 -15.50
N ASP A 127 -3.81 -14.09 -15.98
CA ASP A 127 -3.96 -13.36 -17.25
C ASP A 127 -3.77 -11.84 -17.10
N TRP A 128 -3.73 -11.34 -15.86
CA TRP A 128 -3.51 -9.93 -15.57
C TRP A 128 -2.02 -9.60 -15.55
N SER A 129 -1.58 -8.71 -16.43
CA SER A 129 -0.23 -8.14 -16.37
C SER A 129 -0.19 -7.01 -15.35
N VAL A 130 0.84 -6.96 -14.50
CA VAL A 130 0.99 -5.93 -13.46
C VAL A 130 2.15 -5.03 -13.84
N SER A 131 1.97 -3.71 -13.73
CA SER A 131 2.98 -2.74 -14.12
C SER A 131 2.88 -1.45 -13.30
N TYR A 132 4.00 -0.74 -13.17
CA TYR A 132 3.98 0.65 -12.73
C TYR A 132 3.35 1.56 -13.78
N ASP A 133 3.30 1.19 -15.04
CA ASP A 133 2.57 1.94 -16.06
C ASP A 133 1.07 1.97 -15.75
N LEU A 134 0.46 3.14 -15.86
CA LEU A 134 -0.96 3.34 -15.59
C LEU A 134 -1.82 3.28 -16.86
N GLY A 135 -1.19 3.34 -18.05
CA GLY A 135 -1.89 3.40 -19.33
C GLY A 135 -2.66 4.71 -19.55
N GLU A 136 -3.30 4.79 -20.72
CA GLU A 136 -4.03 5.98 -21.17
C GLU A 136 -5.34 6.20 -20.42
N GLY A 137 -6.06 5.14 -20.02
CA GLY A 137 -7.32 5.28 -19.30
C GLY A 137 -7.18 5.90 -17.90
N TRP A 138 -5.96 6.01 -17.35
CA TRP A 138 -5.74 6.82 -16.14
C TRP A 138 -6.14 8.29 -16.34
N LYS A 139 -5.97 8.85 -17.55
CA LYS A 139 -6.34 10.26 -17.84
C LYS A 139 -7.83 10.52 -17.62
N GLN A 140 -8.67 9.52 -17.88
CA GLN A 140 -10.10 9.55 -17.65
C GLN A 140 -10.43 9.15 -16.20
N ALA A 141 -9.86 8.04 -15.73
CA ALA A 141 -10.11 7.49 -14.39
C ALA A 141 -9.71 8.45 -13.26
N ARG A 142 -8.78 9.38 -13.48
CA ARG A 142 -8.45 10.41 -12.46
C ARG A 142 -9.53 11.48 -12.26
N ARG A 143 -10.47 11.62 -13.20
CA ARG A 143 -11.54 12.63 -13.19
C ARG A 143 -12.84 12.10 -12.60
N ILE A 144 -12.98 10.79 -12.44
CA ILE A 144 -14.20 10.18 -11.91
C ILE A 144 -14.39 10.50 -10.43
N LYS A 145 -15.65 10.57 -10.01
CA LYS A 145 -16.00 10.57 -8.60
C LYS A 145 -15.73 9.16 -8.03
N LYS A 146 -15.03 9.10 -6.90
CA LYS A 146 -14.74 7.85 -6.21
C LYS A 146 -15.68 7.69 -5.02
N GLN A 147 -16.24 6.51 -4.87
CA GLN A 147 -17.01 6.09 -3.71
C GLN A 147 -16.09 5.75 -2.52
N ASN A 148 -16.65 5.81 -1.30
CA ASN A 148 -15.99 5.47 -0.05
C ASN A 148 -14.60 6.14 0.12
N SER A 149 -14.56 7.48 0.07
CA SER A 149 -13.31 8.26 0.19
C SER A 149 -12.50 7.86 1.42
N SER A 150 -11.18 7.78 1.29
CA SER A 150 -10.27 7.56 2.43
C SER A 150 -9.94 8.85 3.19
N LEU A 151 -10.29 10.02 2.64
CA LEU A 151 -9.96 11.32 3.23
C LEU A 151 -10.72 11.56 4.53
N PHE A 152 -10.08 12.24 5.48
CA PHE A 152 -10.59 12.57 6.81
C PHE A 152 -10.93 11.36 7.70
N LYS A 153 -10.60 10.15 7.26
CA LYS A 153 -10.75 8.96 8.08
C LYS A 153 -9.49 8.74 8.91
N VAL A 154 -9.70 8.32 10.15
CA VAL A 154 -8.64 8.13 11.13
C VAL A 154 -8.26 6.65 11.22
N ASP A 155 -6.96 6.39 11.20
CA ASP A 155 -6.35 5.11 11.50
C ASP A 155 -5.59 5.16 12.81
N ILE A 156 -5.86 4.21 13.70
CA ILE A 156 -5.08 3.99 14.91
C ILE A 156 -4.15 2.81 14.63
N VAL A 157 -2.88 3.10 14.42
CA VAL A 157 -1.88 2.09 14.04
C VAL A 157 -0.97 1.81 15.23
N VAL A 158 -0.89 0.56 15.65
CA VAL A 158 -0.05 0.15 16.80
C VAL A 158 1.28 -0.38 16.30
N TYR A 159 2.38 0.31 16.63
CA TYR A 159 3.73 -0.04 16.22
C TYR A 159 4.48 -0.76 17.35
N PRO A 160 4.73 -2.08 17.24
CA PRO A 160 5.66 -2.75 18.14
C PRO A 160 7.10 -2.49 17.70
N GLU A 161 7.97 -2.14 18.66
CA GLU A 161 9.39 -1.90 18.40
C GLU A 161 10.25 -2.73 19.36
N LEU A 162 11.24 -3.44 18.79
CA LEU A 162 12.28 -4.13 19.55
C LEU A 162 13.63 -3.50 19.22
N LEU A 163 14.25 -2.87 20.21
CA LEU A 163 15.64 -2.44 20.14
C LEU A 163 16.51 -3.49 20.83
N PHE A 164 17.59 -3.89 20.17
CA PHE A 164 18.51 -4.91 20.66
C PHE A 164 19.96 -4.45 20.53
N ARG A 165 20.78 -4.76 21.54
CA ARG A 165 22.24 -4.56 21.51
C ARG A 165 22.96 -5.66 22.30
N ASN A 166 24.09 -6.15 21.78
CA ASN A 166 24.92 -7.17 22.44
C ASN A 166 26.42 -6.79 22.50
N TYR A 167 26.71 -5.55 22.92
CA TYR A 167 28.09 -5.07 23.02
C TYR A 167 28.62 -4.95 24.45
N ILE A 168 27.81 -5.24 25.48
CA ILE A 168 28.22 -5.08 26.88
C ILE A 168 28.84 -6.38 27.36
N LEU A 169 30.08 -6.35 27.87
CA LEU A 169 30.79 -7.55 28.33
C LEU A 169 30.11 -8.24 29.52
N SER A 170 29.42 -7.47 30.38
CA SER A 170 28.75 -8.00 31.57
C SER A 170 27.33 -8.54 31.32
N LYS A 171 26.77 -8.38 30.11
CA LYS A 171 25.42 -8.86 29.77
C LYS A 171 25.38 -9.36 28.34
N VAL A 172 24.86 -10.57 28.14
CA VAL A 172 24.77 -11.21 26.81
C VAL A 172 23.94 -10.37 25.83
N TYR A 173 22.86 -9.74 26.30
CA TYR A 173 22.04 -8.83 25.51
C TYR A 173 21.35 -7.79 26.39
N GLU A 174 21.00 -6.66 25.80
CA GLU A 174 20.04 -5.71 26.35
C GLU A 174 18.94 -5.45 25.34
N ILE A 175 17.71 -5.35 25.82
CA ILE A 175 16.54 -5.13 24.97
C ILE A 175 15.68 -3.96 25.45
N VAL A 176 15.01 -3.32 24.50
CA VAL A 176 13.90 -2.40 24.76
C VAL A 176 12.73 -2.82 23.91
N VAL A 177 11.58 -3.01 24.55
CA VAL A 177 10.31 -3.28 23.89
C VAL A 177 9.44 -2.05 24.07
N ASN A 178 9.10 -1.40 22.97
CA ASN A 178 8.13 -0.30 22.97
C ASN A 178 6.87 -0.71 22.22
N VAL A 179 5.74 -0.14 22.64
CA VAL A 179 4.49 -0.14 21.89
C VAL A 179 4.12 1.30 21.60
N SER A 180 3.98 1.64 20.33
CA SER A 180 3.84 3.02 19.90
C SER A 180 2.56 3.21 19.08
N PRO A 181 1.40 3.43 19.72
CA PRO A 181 0.18 3.78 19.00
C PRO A 181 0.36 5.11 18.28
N ALA A 182 -0.07 5.16 17.01
CA ALA A 182 -0.06 6.33 16.18
C ALA A 182 -1.45 6.59 15.61
N ILE A 183 -1.81 7.86 15.52
CA ILE A 183 -2.97 8.35 14.79
C ILE A 183 -2.48 8.78 13.41
N GLU A 184 -3.08 8.22 12.37
CA GLU A 184 -2.79 8.53 10.97
C GLU A 184 -4.05 9.05 10.29
N VAL A 185 -3.94 10.19 9.60
CA VAL A 185 -5.05 10.80 8.87
C VAL A 185 -4.56 11.44 7.58
N SER A 186 -5.38 11.32 6.53
CA SER A 186 -5.14 11.93 5.23
C SER A 186 -6.22 12.98 4.96
N LEU A 187 -5.84 14.25 4.89
CA LEU A 187 -6.80 15.34 4.66
C LEU A 187 -6.94 15.70 3.17
N TRP A 188 -5.91 15.43 2.37
CA TRP A 188 -5.97 15.58 0.91
C TRP A 188 -5.08 14.55 0.21
N LYS A 189 -5.16 14.51 -1.12
CA LYS A 189 -4.47 13.52 -1.96
C LYS A 189 -2.96 13.50 -1.69
N GLY A 190 -2.46 12.32 -1.35
CA GLY A 190 -1.04 12.06 -1.12
C GLY A 190 -0.50 12.60 0.21
N MET A 191 -1.31 13.28 1.02
CA MET A 191 -0.87 13.76 2.33
C MET A 191 -1.18 12.75 3.43
N LYS A 192 -0.24 12.57 4.35
CA LYS A 192 -0.45 11.81 5.58
C LYS A 192 0.12 12.55 6.78
N LEU A 193 -0.75 12.85 7.75
CA LEU A 193 -0.41 13.38 9.06
C LEU A 193 -0.33 12.20 10.03
N THR A 194 0.77 12.10 10.77
CA THR A 194 1.01 11.04 11.75
C THR A 194 1.38 11.66 13.09
N GLY A 195 0.71 11.26 14.16
CA GLY A 195 1.06 11.59 15.54
C GLY A 195 1.18 10.31 16.36
N GLN A 196 2.34 10.06 16.97
CA GLN A 196 2.65 8.83 17.68
C GLN A 196 3.15 9.13 19.09
N VAL A 197 2.76 8.27 20.03
CA VAL A 197 3.28 8.25 21.40
C VAL A 197 3.97 6.91 21.61
N ILE A 198 5.14 6.90 22.25
CA ILE A 198 5.91 5.68 22.53
C ILE A 198 5.72 5.30 24.00
N PHE A 199 5.18 4.11 24.23
CA PHE A 199 5.09 3.50 25.56
C PHE A 199 6.19 2.44 25.72
N PRO A 200 7.17 2.66 26.61
CA PRO A 200 8.15 1.63 26.92
C PRO A 200 7.52 0.57 27.81
N ILE A 201 7.50 -0.68 27.34
CA ILE A 201 6.97 -1.84 28.07
C ILE A 201 8.08 -2.52 28.86
N TYR A 202 9.25 -2.66 28.25
CA TYR A 202 10.43 -3.24 28.87
C TYR A 202 11.67 -2.47 28.42
N ASN A 203 12.63 -2.22 29.31
CA ASN A 203 13.78 -1.39 28.99
C ASN A 203 15.02 -1.68 29.85
N ASP A 204 16.05 -2.25 29.19
CA ASP A 204 17.40 -2.41 29.75
C ASP A 204 18.35 -1.24 29.43
N TYR A 205 18.00 -0.34 28.50
CA TYR A 205 18.95 0.64 27.95
C TYR A 205 19.28 1.81 28.89
N GLY A 206 18.48 2.02 29.93
CA GLY A 206 18.67 3.08 30.94
C GLY A 206 17.48 4.04 31.06
N GLN A 207 17.59 5.02 31.96
CA GLN A 207 16.48 5.89 32.39
C GLN A 207 15.81 6.67 31.26
N ARG A 208 16.59 7.14 30.27
CA ARG A 208 16.09 7.91 29.13
C ARG A 208 15.02 7.18 28.29
N TYR A 209 15.01 5.85 28.32
CA TYR A 209 14.04 5.03 27.60
C TYR A 209 12.86 4.56 28.47
N LYS A 210 12.84 4.87 29.77
CA LYS A 210 11.77 4.44 30.70
C LYS A 210 10.53 5.35 30.66
N GLN A 211 10.68 6.60 30.25
CA GLN A 211 9.54 7.53 30.19
C GLN A 211 8.74 7.37 28.89
N ILE A 212 7.44 7.66 29.01
CA ILE A 212 6.55 7.91 27.87
C ILE A 212 7.07 9.13 27.13
N ARG A 213 7.12 9.07 25.80
CA ARG A 213 7.74 10.12 24.97
C ARG A 213 7.05 10.24 23.62
N PRO A 214 7.14 11.40 22.95
CA PRO A 214 6.66 11.54 21.59
C PRO A 214 7.44 10.61 20.65
N GLY A 215 6.71 9.95 19.76
CA GLY A 215 7.24 9.23 18.60
C GLY A 215 7.24 10.14 17.38
N PHE A 216 6.81 9.67 16.22
CA PHE A 216 6.63 10.52 15.04
C PHE A 216 5.54 11.60 15.23
N VAL A 217 5.86 12.85 14.91
CA VAL A 217 4.87 13.92 14.69
C VAL A 217 5.19 14.56 13.35
N THR A 218 4.58 14.05 12.29
CA THR A 218 5.05 14.28 10.92
C THR A 218 3.92 14.57 9.95
N LEU A 219 4.16 15.53 9.08
CA LEU A 219 3.36 15.77 7.88
C LEU A 219 4.16 15.30 6.67
N SER A 220 3.60 14.37 5.90
CA SER A 220 4.22 13.86 4.67
C SER A 220 3.32 14.13 3.47
N GLN A 221 3.91 14.48 2.32
CA GLN A 221 3.24 14.66 1.05
C GLN A 221 3.94 13.80 0.00
N THR A 222 3.22 12.82 -0.53
CA THR A 222 3.65 12.01 -1.68
C THR A 222 2.94 12.46 -2.94
N VAL A 223 3.69 12.61 -4.02
CA VAL A 223 3.18 12.86 -5.36
C VAL A 223 3.82 11.87 -6.33
N ARG A 224 3.02 11.47 -7.33
CA ARG A 224 3.53 10.71 -8.47
C ARG A 224 3.67 11.64 -9.66
N LEU A 225 4.89 11.74 -10.17
CA LEU A 225 5.21 12.47 -11.39
C LEU A 225 4.99 11.57 -12.63
N PRO A 226 4.92 12.15 -13.83
CA PRO A 226 5.01 11.39 -15.08
C PRO A 226 6.26 10.49 -15.08
N GLN A 227 6.21 9.39 -15.84
CA GLN A 227 7.33 8.44 -15.99
C GLN A 227 7.71 7.63 -14.74
N ARG A 228 6.73 7.20 -13.94
CA ARG A 228 6.94 6.21 -12.85
C ARG A 228 7.89 6.71 -11.75
N THR A 229 7.90 8.04 -11.52
CA THR A 229 8.67 8.69 -10.47
C THR A 229 7.77 9.10 -9.31
N PHE A 230 8.21 8.81 -8.09
CA PHE A 230 7.56 9.19 -6.85
C PHE A 230 8.43 10.18 -6.09
N LEU A 231 7.82 11.25 -5.61
CA LEU A 231 8.44 12.21 -4.70
C LEU A 231 7.66 12.22 -3.39
N THR A 232 8.37 12.12 -2.27
CA THR A 232 7.80 12.20 -0.92
C THR A 232 8.58 13.24 -0.14
N ALA A 233 7.90 14.30 0.29
CA ALA A 233 8.44 15.29 1.21
C ALA A 233 7.84 15.05 2.60
N SER A 234 8.67 15.06 3.64
CA SER A 234 8.24 14.91 5.04
C SER A 234 8.84 16.00 5.90
N VAL A 235 8.03 16.56 6.81
CA VAL A 235 8.47 17.56 7.78
C VAL A 235 7.93 17.23 9.17
N GLY A 236 8.70 17.57 10.20
CA GLY A 236 8.27 17.46 11.59
C GLY A 236 9.30 16.76 12.47
N PHE A 237 8.80 15.98 13.41
CA PHE A 237 9.58 15.26 14.41
C PHE A 237 9.65 13.77 14.07
N PHE A 238 10.87 13.29 13.82
CA PHE A 238 11.23 11.98 13.31
C PHE A 238 11.76 11.07 14.44
N ASN A 239 12.06 9.81 14.10
CA ASN A 239 12.71 8.92 15.06
C ASN A 239 14.12 9.40 15.46
N LYS A 240 14.68 8.79 16.51
CA LYS A 240 15.99 9.15 17.09
C LYS A 240 16.07 10.63 17.54
N PHE A 241 14.93 11.21 17.93
CA PHE A 241 14.82 12.61 18.38
C PHE A 241 15.36 13.61 17.35
N ARG A 242 15.09 13.35 16.07
CA ARG A 242 15.43 14.25 14.98
C ARG A 242 14.23 15.10 14.61
N TRP A 243 14.45 16.35 14.23
CA TRP A 243 13.41 17.22 13.69
C TRP A 243 13.93 17.95 12.46
N GLY A 244 13.07 18.23 11.50
CA GLY A 244 13.45 18.94 10.28
C GLY A 244 12.67 18.50 9.06
N GLY A 245 13.35 18.49 7.91
CA GLY A 245 12.78 18.15 6.62
C GLY A 245 13.52 17.02 5.92
N ASP A 246 12.77 16.21 5.17
CA ASP A 246 13.25 15.08 4.40
C ASP A 246 12.57 15.06 3.02
N LEU A 247 13.36 14.81 1.97
CA LEU A 247 12.86 14.64 0.62
C LEU A 247 13.41 13.32 0.05
N LYS A 248 12.50 12.46 -0.41
CA LYS A 248 12.79 11.18 -1.05
C LYS A 248 12.26 11.19 -2.47
N ALA A 249 13.06 10.73 -3.41
CA ALA A 249 12.69 10.48 -4.79
C ALA A 249 12.96 9.02 -5.14
N LYS A 250 12.04 8.37 -5.86
CA LYS A 250 12.23 7.00 -6.39
C LYS A 250 11.72 6.94 -7.82
N HIS A 251 12.55 6.45 -8.73
CA HIS A 251 12.21 6.30 -10.15
C HIS A 251 12.35 4.83 -10.56
N PHE A 252 11.31 4.30 -11.21
CA PHE A 252 11.31 2.95 -11.77
C PHE A 252 11.55 3.00 -13.29
N PHE A 253 12.52 2.23 -13.76
CA PHE A 253 12.82 2.15 -15.19
C PHE A 253 11.77 1.33 -15.95
N LYS A 254 11.85 1.32 -17.29
CA LYS A 254 10.91 0.62 -18.16
C LYS A 254 10.77 -0.87 -17.85
N ASP A 255 11.87 -1.52 -17.48
CA ASP A 255 11.94 -2.93 -17.09
C ASP A 255 11.34 -3.21 -15.69
N GLU A 256 11.13 -2.17 -14.88
CA GLU A 256 10.52 -2.20 -13.54
C GLU A 256 11.28 -3.03 -12.48
N ARG A 257 12.18 -3.92 -12.90
CA ARG A 257 13.16 -4.62 -12.06
C ARG A 257 14.20 -3.66 -11.52
N PHE A 258 14.54 -2.65 -12.30
CA PHE A 258 15.52 -1.65 -11.92
C PHE A 258 14.82 -0.39 -11.41
N SER A 259 15.36 0.18 -10.33
CA SER A 259 14.95 1.49 -9.84
C SER A 259 16.12 2.23 -9.21
N VAL A 260 16.06 3.56 -9.24
CA VAL A 260 16.98 4.42 -8.50
C VAL A 260 16.20 5.18 -7.43
N ASP A 261 16.83 5.36 -6.28
CA ASP A 261 16.30 6.21 -5.21
C ASP A 261 17.33 7.22 -4.76
N ALA A 262 16.87 8.42 -4.46
CA ALA A 262 17.67 9.48 -3.87
C ALA A 262 16.92 10.05 -2.66
N ARG A 263 17.66 10.40 -1.62
CA ARG A 263 17.09 11.00 -0.41
C ARG A 263 18.02 12.08 0.10
N ILE A 264 17.45 13.17 0.58
CA ILE A 264 18.18 14.25 1.23
C ILE A 264 17.40 14.68 2.47
N GLY A 265 18.11 14.88 3.56
CA GLY A 265 17.53 15.15 4.87
C GLY A 265 18.30 16.23 5.59
N TYR A 266 17.61 17.27 6.06
CA TYR A 266 18.21 18.35 6.84
C TYR A 266 17.53 18.39 8.21
N THR A 267 18.25 17.93 9.23
CA THR A 267 17.66 17.68 10.56
C THR A 267 18.51 18.18 11.72
N GLY A 268 17.84 18.74 12.73
CA GLY A 268 18.40 19.02 14.04
C GLY A 268 18.33 17.80 14.96
N ARG A 269 19.22 17.72 15.95
CA ARG A 269 19.19 16.70 17.01
C ARG A 269 18.60 17.29 18.29
N GLY A 270 17.82 16.50 19.00
CA GLY A 270 17.36 16.85 20.35
C GLY A 270 17.33 15.66 21.30
N TYR A 271 16.68 15.87 22.44
CA TYR A 271 16.34 14.84 23.40
C TYR A 271 15.06 15.22 24.15
N PHE A 272 14.42 14.22 24.74
CA PHE A 272 13.21 14.41 25.54
C PHE A 272 13.52 13.94 26.95
N GLU A 273 13.22 14.76 27.95
CA GLU A 273 13.46 14.55 29.38
C GLU A 273 12.47 15.41 30.16
N ASP A 274 11.92 14.88 31.27
CA ASP A 274 10.99 15.59 32.16
C ASP A 274 9.84 16.29 31.43
N TRP A 275 9.22 15.60 30.47
CA TRP A 275 8.11 16.11 29.65
C TRP A 275 8.44 17.32 28.76
N ALA A 276 9.73 17.66 28.62
CA ALA A 276 10.21 18.73 27.77
C ALA A 276 11.10 18.21 26.63
N PHE A 277 11.01 18.86 25.47
CA PHE A 277 11.90 18.61 24.34
C PHE A 277 13.01 19.65 24.29
N TYR A 278 14.25 19.20 24.38
CA TYR A 278 15.44 20.04 24.29
C TYR A 278 16.08 19.88 22.91
N HIS A 279 16.22 20.97 22.17
CA HIS A 279 16.81 20.97 20.84
C HIS A 279 18.24 21.50 20.87
N GLY A 280 19.14 20.83 20.16
CA GLY A 280 20.47 21.35 19.88
C GLY A 280 20.46 22.39 18.76
N THR A 281 21.55 23.14 18.64
CA THR A 281 21.77 24.14 17.56
C THR A 281 22.37 23.54 16.30
N LYS A 282 22.99 22.35 16.40
CA LYS A 282 23.66 21.69 15.27
C LYS A 282 22.65 21.02 14.33
N TRP A 283 22.58 21.52 13.11
CA TRP A 283 21.88 20.88 12.00
C TRP A 283 22.79 19.89 11.27
N THR A 284 22.19 18.82 10.75
CA THR A 284 22.89 17.76 10.04
C THR A 284 22.25 17.56 8.68
N LEU A 285 23.05 17.70 7.63
CA LEU A 285 22.68 17.26 6.29
C LEU A 285 23.05 15.79 6.11
N THR A 286 22.07 14.99 5.75
CA THR A 286 22.20 13.57 5.41
C THR A 286 21.67 13.34 4.01
N GLY A 287 22.10 12.25 3.38
CA GLY A 287 21.59 11.91 2.07
C GLY A 287 21.99 10.51 1.64
N SER A 288 21.28 9.99 0.65
CA SER A 288 21.58 8.71 0.04
C SER A 288 21.24 8.73 -1.43
N ILE A 289 22.03 8.02 -2.22
CA ILE A 289 21.70 7.66 -3.60
C ILE A 289 21.87 6.16 -3.77
N GLY A 290 20.87 5.51 -4.35
CA GLY A 290 20.76 4.07 -4.42
C GLY A 290 20.32 3.56 -5.78
N ALA A 291 20.84 2.41 -6.15
CA ALA A 291 20.35 1.61 -7.27
C ALA A 291 19.81 0.28 -6.73
N ASN A 292 18.69 -0.18 -7.30
CA ASN A 292 18.01 -1.39 -6.87
C ASN A 292 17.72 -2.30 -8.07
N PHE A 293 17.84 -3.60 -7.86
CA PHE A 293 17.45 -4.65 -8.79
C PHE A 293 16.52 -5.65 -8.09
N TYR A 294 15.37 -5.93 -8.69
CA TYR A 294 14.44 -6.93 -8.22
C TYR A 294 14.56 -8.19 -9.09
N TRP A 295 14.84 -9.34 -8.46
CA TRP A 295 14.89 -10.65 -9.08
C TRP A 295 13.54 -11.37 -8.90
N PRO A 296 12.69 -11.44 -9.95
CA PRO A 296 11.32 -11.95 -9.81
C PRO A 296 11.24 -13.42 -9.43
N LYS A 297 12.16 -14.26 -9.95
CA LYS A 297 12.16 -15.71 -9.71
C LYS A 297 12.15 -16.08 -8.23
N TYR A 298 12.80 -15.28 -7.39
CA TYR A 298 12.94 -15.55 -5.96
C TYR A 298 12.30 -14.48 -5.08
N ASN A 299 11.56 -13.51 -5.66
CA ASN A 299 11.04 -12.34 -4.95
C ASN A 299 12.11 -11.64 -4.11
N THR A 300 13.30 -11.45 -4.68
CA THR A 300 14.47 -10.94 -3.95
C THR A 300 14.93 -9.60 -4.51
N GLN A 301 15.07 -8.60 -3.66
CA GLN A 301 15.59 -7.29 -4.00
C GLN A 301 17.06 -7.15 -3.57
N PHE A 302 17.88 -6.65 -4.47
CA PHE A 302 19.24 -6.20 -4.22
C PHE A 302 19.28 -4.68 -4.27
N SER A 303 19.94 -4.05 -3.31
CA SER A 303 20.11 -2.60 -3.23
C SER A 303 21.56 -2.26 -2.96
N LEU A 304 22.10 -1.28 -3.68
CA LEU A 304 23.41 -0.69 -3.40
C LEU A 304 23.24 0.82 -3.24
N LYS A 305 23.66 1.36 -2.09
CA LYS A 305 23.48 2.76 -1.71
C LYS A 305 24.80 3.39 -1.29
N GLY A 306 25.06 4.60 -1.77
CA GLY A 306 26.02 5.52 -1.18
C GLY A 306 25.28 6.46 -0.23
N GLU A 307 25.76 6.60 1.00
CA GLU A 307 25.05 7.28 2.08
C GLU A 307 25.97 8.24 2.84
N ARG A 308 25.41 9.37 3.28
CA ARG A 308 25.95 10.25 4.31
C ARG A 308 25.07 10.15 5.54
N TYR A 309 25.66 9.68 6.64
CA TYR A 309 24.96 9.32 7.87
C TYR A 309 24.93 10.46 8.90
N LEU A 310 24.33 10.19 10.06
CA LEU A 310 24.01 11.18 11.08
C LEU A 310 25.21 11.85 11.75
N GLU A 311 26.38 11.22 11.80
CA GLU A 311 27.61 11.82 12.35
C GLU A 311 28.49 12.45 11.24
N GLY A 312 27.97 12.55 10.01
CA GLY A 312 28.62 13.19 8.87
C GLY A 312 29.53 12.26 8.05
N GLU A 313 29.64 11.00 8.44
CA GLU A 313 30.41 9.96 7.79
C GLU A 313 29.76 9.49 6.48
N TYR A 314 30.60 9.18 5.50
CA TYR A 314 30.17 8.57 4.25
C TYR A 314 30.35 7.06 4.30
N GLY A 315 29.48 6.34 3.61
CA GLY A 315 29.62 4.90 3.45
C GLY A 315 28.82 4.35 2.30
N ALA A 316 29.06 3.07 2.03
CA ALA A 316 28.30 2.28 1.08
C ALA A 316 27.56 1.18 1.83
N ARG A 317 26.31 0.91 1.45
CA ARG A 317 25.49 -0.16 2.00
C ARG A 317 24.94 -1.02 0.87
N PHE A 318 25.00 -2.32 1.06
CA PHE A 318 24.40 -3.32 0.20
C PHE A 318 23.35 -4.10 1.00
N ASP A 319 22.17 -4.27 0.43
CA ASP A 319 21.09 -5.07 1.01
C ASP A 319 20.65 -6.15 0.02
N MET A 320 20.43 -7.37 0.52
CA MET A 320 19.79 -8.47 -0.18
C MET A 320 18.59 -8.92 0.64
N ILE A 321 17.38 -8.70 0.14
CA ILE A 321 16.14 -8.92 0.89
C ILE A 321 15.20 -9.79 0.07
N ARG A 322 14.80 -10.93 0.62
CA ARG A 322 13.77 -11.79 0.06
C ARG A 322 12.42 -11.47 0.69
N HIS A 323 11.42 -11.29 -0.16
CA HIS A 323 10.05 -10.99 0.22
C HIS A 323 9.18 -12.25 0.13
N PHE A 324 8.46 -12.51 1.21
CA PHE A 324 7.39 -13.49 1.32
C PHE A 324 6.08 -12.75 1.60
N ARG A 325 4.95 -13.45 1.45
CA ARG A 325 3.63 -12.91 1.74
C ARG A 325 3.53 -12.20 3.09
N TYR A 326 3.91 -12.90 4.17
CA TYR A 326 3.77 -12.40 5.55
C TYR A 326 5.06 -11.88 6.15
N ALA A 327 6.19 -11.96 5.45
CA ALA A 327 7.48 -11.58 6.00
C ALA A 327 8.47 -11.13 4.93
N SER A 328 9.45 -10.32 5.29
CA SER A 328 10.65 -10.04 4.49
C SER A 328 11.87 -10.36 5.31
N ILE A 329 12.82 -11.09 4.75
CA ILE A 329 14.05 -11.52 5.43
C ILE A 329 15.23 -11.11 4.55
N GLY A 330 16.25 -10.50 5.14
CA GLY A 330 17.39 -10.05 4.36
C GLY A 330 18.68 -9.96 5.15
N PHE A 331 19.75 -9.76 4.39
CA PHE A 331 21.10 -9.51 4.87
C PHE A 331 21.57 -8.16 4.37
N TYR A 332 22.41 -7.51 5.15
CA TYR A 332 23.05 -6.28 4.73
C TYR A 332 24.53 -6.31 5.07
N GLY A 333 25.31 -5.64 4.24
CA GLY A 333 26.72 -5.34 4.47
C GLY A 333 26.95 -3.86 4.21
N MET A 334 27.82 -3.23 4.99
CA MET A 334 28.14 -1.83 4.82
C MET A 334 29.60 -1.54 5.13
N LYS A 335 30.12 -0.52 4.46
CA LYS A 335 31.44 0.06 4.71
C LYS A 335 31.28 1.54 5.01
N VAL A 336 31.72 1.96 6.19
CA VAL A 336 31.50 3.32 6.71
C VAL A 336 32.82 3.93 7.17
N GLN A 337 33.01 5.22 6.89
CA GLN A 337 34.16 5.98 7.39
C GLN A 337 34.14 6.09 8.92
N HIS A 338 35.32 6.06 9.54
CA HIS A 338 35.54 6.19 11.00
C HIS A 338 34.94 5.09 11.89
N ALA A 339 34.14 4.18 11.33
CA ALA A 339 33.61 3.03 12.04
C ALA A 339 34.70 2.01 12.40
N GLY A 340 34.47 1.25 13.46
CA GLY A 340 35.34 0.16 13.88
C GLY A 340 35.52 -0.92 12.80
N ASN A 341 36.43 -1.87 13.00
CA ASN A 341 36.66 -2.99 12.07
C ASN A 341 36.96 -2.56 10.62
N LYS A 342 37.82 -1.54 10.45
CA LYS A 342 38.16 -0.94 9.14
C LYS A 342 36.92 -0.44 8.38
N GLY A 343 35.90 -0.03 9.12
CA GLY A 343 34.64 0.48 8.59
C GLY A 343 33.63 -0.60 8.19
N LEU A 344 33.96 -1.88 8.30
CA LEU A 344 33.09 -2.97 7.85
C LEU A 344 32.09 -3.36 8.93
N ASN A 345 30.82 -3.43 8.52
CA ASN A 345 29.74 -3.93 9.35
C ASN A 345 28.72 -4.70 8.48
N GLY A 346 27.89 -5.52 9.11
CA GLY A 346 26.81 -6.23 8.45
C GLY A 346 25.89 -6.89 9.46
N GLY A 347 24.89 -7.58 8.93
CA GLY A 347 23.94 -8.31 9.75
C GLY A 347 22.76 -8.80 8.94
N PHE A 348 21.70 -9.15 9.65
CA PHE A 348 20.45 -9.58 9.05
C PHE A 348 19.29 -8.74 9.57
N LEU A 349 18.22 -8.73 8.82
CA LEU A 349 16.98 -8.10 9.19
C LEU A 349 15.81 -8.99 8.82
N PHE A 350 14.76 -8.91 9.61
CA PHE A 350 13.49 -9.49 9.21
C PHE A 350 12.36 -8.54 9.58
N GLN A 351 11.27 -8.69 8.86
CA GLN A 351 10.06 -7.95 9.10
C GLN A 351 8.86 -8.85 8.87
N ILE A 352 7.87 -8.79 9.74
CA ILE A 352 6.73 -9.70 9.76
C ILE A 352 5.43 -8.89 9.85
N ALA A 353 4.46 -9.24 9.02
CA ALA A 353 3.10 -8.71 9.09
C ALA A 353 2.33 -9.40 10.22
N LEU A 354 1.88 -8.62 11.20
CA LEU A 354 1.12 -9.11 12.34
C LEU A 354 -0.37 -9.25 12.02
N PRO A 355 -1.07 -10.26 12.57
CA PRO A 355 -2.52 -10.37 12.49
C PRO A 355 -3.22 -9.28 13.31
N PRO A 356 -4.49 -8.94 13.03
CA PRO A 356 -5.35 -9.53 12.01
C PRO A 356 -4.89 -9.21 10.58
N TYR A 357 -5.33 -9.95 9.56
CA TYR A 357 -4.98 -9.68 8.15
C TYR A 357 -6.08 -9.00 7.35
N LYS A 358 -7.22 -8.76 8.00
CA LYS A 358 -8.40 -8.11 7.42
C LYS A 358 -8.99 -7.14 8.43
N TYR A 359 -9.22 -5.91 8.00
CA TYR A 359 -9.76 -4.83 8.82
C TYR A 359 -10.77 -4.02 8.00
N LYS A 360 -12.05 -4.29 8.21
CA LYS A 360 -13.11 -3.52 7.55
C LYS A 360 -13.45 -2.31 8.40
N ARG A 361 -13.32 -1.12 7.83
CA ARG A 361 -13.78 0.13 8.45
C ARG A 361 -15.30 0.29 8.26
N LYS A 362 -15.99 0.79 9.27
CA LYS A 362 -17.42 1.16 9.20
C LYS A 362 -17.55 2.69 9.21
N GLY A 363 -17.74 3.28 8.04
CA GLY A 363 -17.86 4.74 7.90
C GLY A 363 -16.60 5.48 8.35
N TYR A 364 -16.76 6.42 9.28
CA TYR A 364 -15.67 7.24 9.85
C TYR A 364 -15.16 6.73 11.21
N ILE A 365 -15.65 5.59 11.69
CA ILE A 365 -15.18 5.01 12.96
C ILE A 365 -13.70 4.64 12.80
N PRO A 366 -12.79 5.12 13.69
CA PRO A 366 -11.39 4.74 13.65
C PRO A 366 -11.24 3.23 13.76
N ARG A 367 -10.40 2.65 12.89
CA ARG A 367 -10.01 1.24 13.03
C ARG A 367 -8.66 1.16 13.73
N VAL A 368 -8.47 0.08 14.47
CA VAL A 368 -7.20 -0.24 15.11
C VAL A 368 -6.51 -1.32 14.29
N ILE A 369 -5.29 -1.06 13.85
CA ILE A 369 -4.49 -1.99 13.05
C ILE A 369 -3.07 -2.11 13.61
N PRO A 370 -2.48 -3.31 13.66
CA PRO A 370 -1.08 -3.45 14.00
C PRO A 370 -0.21 -3.14 12.79
N ASN A 371 0.91 -2.43 13.02
CA ASN A 371 1.95 -2.35 12.00
C ASN A 371 2.83 -3.62 12.00
N ASN A 372 3.67 -3.73 10.97
CA ASN A 372 4.66 -4.78 10.84
C ASN A 372 5.66 -4.74 12.01
N PHE A 373 6.02 -5.91 12.52
CA PHE A 373 7.13 -6.06 13.47
C PHE A 373 8.43 -6.19 12.70
N GLY A 374 9.43 -5.35 13.01
CA GLY A 374 10.73 -5.36 12.35
C GLY A 374 11.87 -5.54 13.35
N PHE A 375 12.90 -6.26 12.92
CA PHE A 375 14.12 -6.45 13.67
C PHE A 375 15.34 -6.36 12.74
N GLN A 376 16.41 -5.73 13.20
CA GLN A 376 17.69 -5.68 12.51
C GLN A 376 18.80 -5.99 13.50
N TYR A 377 19.59 -7.01 13.20
CA TYR A 377 20.78 -7.38 13.95
C TYR A 377 22.02 -6.70 13.37
N ASN A 378 22.88 -6.19 14.24
CA ASN A 378 24.14 -5.53 13.90
C ASN A 378 25.30 -6.39 14.40
N ALA A 379 25.96 -7.12 13.50
CA ALA A 379 27.01 -8.07 13.87
C ALA A 379 28.34 -7.38 14.24
N GLY A 380 28.65 -6.24 13.63
CA GLY A 380 29.88 -5.49 13.90
C GLY A 380 29.82 -4.66 15.18
N ASN A 381 28.70 -4.67 15.89
CA ASN A 381 28.49 -3.91 17.14
C ASN A 381 28.78 -2.41 17.02
N GLU A 382 28.71 -1.84 15.81
CA GLU A 382 28.97 -0.41 15.58
C GLU A 382 27.89 0.44 16.29
N ARG A 383 28.33 1.36 17.16
CA ARG A 383 27.48 2.11 18.08
C ARG A 383 27.19 3.52 17.62
N ILE A 384 28.09 4.14 16.87
CA ILE A 384 28.07 5.58 16.61
C ILE A 384 27.82 5.81 15.12
N TYR A 385 28.65 5.19 14.29
CA TYR A 385 28.69 5.45 12.86
C TYR A 385 27.72 4.57 12.07
N GLY A 386 27.43 4.96 10.84
CA GLY A 386 26.56 4.21 9.92
C GLY A 386 25.08 4.27 10.28
N LYS A 387 24.67 5.24 11.11
CA LYS A 387 23.30 5.39 11.59
C LYS A 387 22.54 6.41 10.76
N GLY A 388 21.42 6.00 10.16
CA GLY A 388 20.42 6.89 9.54
C GLY A 388 19.23 7.16 10.46
N TYR A 389 18.19 7.82 9.93
CA TYR A 389 16.88 7.99 10.58
C TYR A 389 15.74 7.67 9.62
N SER A 390 14.55 7.43 10.17
CA SER A 390 13.31 7.28 9.42
C SER A 390 12.48 8.55 9.55
N PRO A 391 11.93 9.11 8.47
CA PRO A 391 11.09 10.31 8.50
C PRO A 391 9.61 10.00 8.70
N GLN A 392 9.19 8.73 8.53
CA GLN A 392 7.81 8.27 8.65
C GLN A 392 7.75 7.02 9.53
N ALA A 393 6.65 6.86 10.27
CA ALA A 393 6.43 5.68 11.10
C ALA A 393 6.28 4.41 10.24
N SER A 394 5.59 4.52 9.11
CA SER A 394 5.34 3.42 8.18
C SER A 394 6.54 3.06 7.28
N ASP A 395 7.65 3.81 7.34
CA ASP A 395 8.82 3.54 6.49
C ASP A 395 9.48 2.22 6.89
N ASN A 396 9.28 1.18 6.07
CA ASN A 396 9.79 -0.15 6.34
C ASN A 396 9.97 -0.99 5.07
N VAL A 397 10.69 -2.10 5.19
CA VAL A 397 11.10 -2.94 4.05
C VAL A 397 9.91 -3.59 3.35
N MET A 398 8.94 -4.11 4.13
CA MET A 398 7.73 -4.71 3.55
C MET A 398 6.89 -3.67 2.80
N GLU A 399 6.70 -2.49 3.38
CA GLU A 399 5.92 -1.41 2.77
C GLU A 399 6.58 -0.88 1.50
N ASN A 400 7.91 -0.78 1.47
CA ASN A 400 8.62 -0.36 0.25
C ASN A 400 8.46 -1.33 -0.93
N ASN A 401 8.09 -2.60 -0.68
CA ASN A 401 7.85 -3.63 -1.70
C ASN A 401 6.36 -3.90 -1.95
N SER A 402 5.44 -3.27 -1.20
CA SER A 402 4.01 -3.59 -1.22
C SER A 402 3.39 -3.45 -2.62
N PHE A 403 3.87 -2.49 -3.42
CA PHE A 403 3.42 -2.24 -4.79
C PHE A 403 4.45 -2.65 -5.86
N ASN A 404 5.32 -3.63 -5.59
CA ASN A 404 6.22 -4.16 -6.62
C ASN A 404 5.45 -5.04 -7.62
N PRO A 405 5.43 -4.71 -8.93
CA PRO A 405 4.64 -5.45 -9.93
C PRO A 405 4.95 -6.95 -9.98
N TYR A 406 6.23 -7.33 -9.88
CA TYR A 406 6.64 -8.74 -9.89
C TYR A 406 6.22 -9.46 -8.63
N PHE A 407 6.32 -8.80 -7.47
CA PHE A 407 5.86 -9.37 -6.21
C PHE A 407 4.33 -9.59 -6.22
N ILE A 408 3.56 -8.57 -6.62
CA ILE A 408 2.11 -8.67 -6.77
C ILE A 408 1.75 -9.76 -7.76
N LYS A 409 2.44 -9.84 -8.90
CA LYS A 409 2.23 -10.91 -9.88
C LYS A 409 2.45 -12.30 -9.26
N SER A 410 3.50 -12.48 -8.45
CA SER A 410 3.74 -13.74 -7.74
C SER A 410 2.66 -14.08 -6.71
N GLU A 411 2.09 -13.07 -6.05
CA GLU A 411 0.99 -13.25 -5.09
C GLU A 411 -0.32 -13.65 -5.78
N LEU A 412 -0.55 -13.16 -7.00
CA LEU A 412 -1.72 -13.53 -7.83
C LEU A 412 -1.64 -14.95 -8.41
N LEU A 413 -0.44 -15.49 -8.59
CA LEU A 413 -0.21 -16.81 -9.19
C LEU A 413 -0.25 -17.95 -8.17
N ASN A 414 0.28 -17.71 -6.97
CA ASN A 414 0.51 -18.78 -6.00
C ASN A 414 -0.66 -18.99 -5.02
N PHE A 415 -1.65 -18.09 -5.03
CA PHE A 415 -2.71 -18.01 -4.03
C PHE A 415 -3.89 -17.22 -4.60
#